data_AF-A0A1F7RN01-F1
#
_entry.id   AF-A0A1F7RN01-F1
#
_cell.length_a   1.000
_cell.length_b   1.000
_cell.length_c   1.000
_cell.angle_alpha   90.00
_cell.angle_beta   90.00
_cell.angle_gamma   90.00
#
_symmetry.space_group_name_H-M   'P 1'
#
loop_
_entity.id
_entity.type
_entity.pdbx_description
1 polymer ?
#
loop_
_entity_poly.entity_id
_entity_poly.type
_entity_poly.pdbx_seq_one_letter_code
_entity_poly.pdbx_strand_id
1 'polypeptide(L)'
;MKLGRNDPCPCGSGKKYKKCCQVKSVKNKNHNFVELTNFDDVLNCVPPKIGHGKNNKEISTEFPDACMLTPYVIARMTEAKRVAELGDSYLLKACQEYLKTGWSIDKVSKMSTDEIITQLRKYGISFSHEGFLKLVQGRNSAWEISEIWFEENDVSCTGKEEEFLGLAACELWKRLYPEHPSVEMLDDLMQEGYELLESGQRRRSCDLWWAVWLVLFERFTPEMTMIQDTASVFSGFQSIYNWCQDFENELINESYDPKYAKMGMSYCQQWITQFIDEEDLLQVNFRRALAEFFSQLERSKEAIDVLHEIVERWPKNIWGFIALADEYGHMFCSSGIVPYDEKKANEWLDEALRNCELEDCDLDMIEDRRKSYKSKKKKMKEKM
;
A
#
# COMPACT_ATOMS: atom_id res chain seq x y z
N MET A 1 10.82 -36.17 -29.51
CA MET A 1 11.53 -36.12 -28.23
C MET A 1 10.65 -35.36 -27.24
N LYS A 2 10.26 -35.97 -26.11
CA LYS A 2 9.52 -35.25 -25.06
C LYS A 2 10.54 -34.59 -24.13
N LEU A 3 10.50 -33.27 -24.03
CA LEU A 3 11.39 -32.51 -23.16
C LEU A 3 11.00 -32.75 -21.69
N GLY A 4 11.91 -33.30 -20.90
CA GLY A 4 11.69 -33.63 -19.48
C GLY A 4 11.66 -32.38 -18.61
N ARG A 5 10.84 -32.37 -17.55
CA ARG A 5 10.68 -31.22 -16.63
C ARG A 5 11.99 -30.71 -16.03
N ASN A 6 12.98 -31.60 -15.85
CA ASN A 6 14.29 -31.26 -15.28
C ASN A 6 15.37 -31.00 -16.33
N ASP A 7 15.06 -31.13 -17.62
CA ASP A 7 16.02 -30.88 -18.70
C ASP A 7 16.35 -29.39 -18.80
N PRO A 8 17.52 -29.01 -19.34
CA PRO A 8 17.83 -27.61 -19.64
C PRO A 8 16.77 -27.00 -20.55
N CYS A 9 16.33 -25.79 -20.22
CA CYS A 9 15.25 -25.11 -20.93
C CYS A 9 15.71 -24.71 -22.35
N PRO A 10 14.94 -25.03 -23.41
CA PRO A 10 15.35 -24.82 -24.80
C PRO A 10 15.39 -23.34 -25.22
N CYS A 11 14.94 -22.41 -24.38
CA CYS A 11 15.05 -20.98 -24.62
C CYS A 11 16.47 -20.41 -24.39
N GLY A 12 17.43 -21.24 -24.00
CA GLY A 12 18.83 -20.83 -23.79
C GLY A 12 19.11 -20.17 -22.43
N SER A 13 18.14 -20.17 -21.50
CA SER A 13 18.29 -19.51 -20.20
C SER A 13 19.21 -20.21 -19.20
N GLY A 14 19.69 -21.42 -19.50
CA GLY A 14 20.50 -22.24 -18.59
C GLY A 14 19.74 -22.85 -17.39
N LYS A 15 18.45 -22.50 -17.19
CA LYS A 15 17.60 -23.03 -16.11
C LYS A 15 16.92 -24.34 -16.52
N LYS A 16 16.44 -25.14 -15.55
CA LYS A 16 15.59 -26.33 -15.80
C LYS A 16 14.25 -25.92 -16.43
N TYR A 17 13.72 -26.69 -17.39
CA TYR A 17 12.50 -26.36 -18.14
C TYR A 17 11.29 -26.02 -17.25
N LYS A 18 11.08 -26.79 -16.17
CA LYS A 18 10.00 -26.55 -15.19
C LYS A 18 10.10 -25.22 -14.42
N LYS A 19 11.29 -24.62 -14.34
CA LYS A 19 11.55 -23.34 -13.64
C LYS A 19 11.68 -22.17 -14.62
N CYS A 20 11.32 -22.35 -15.89
CA CYS A 20 11.47 -21.33 -16.92
C CYS A 20 10.24 -21.29 -17.82
N CYS A 21 10.33 -21.78 -19.07
CA CYS A 21 9.25 -21.62 -20.05
C CYS A 21 7.96 -22.39 -19.71
N GLN A 22 8.02 -23.43 -18.87
CA GLN A 22 6.81 -24.15 -18.44
C GLN A 22 5.93 -23.32 -17.49
N VAL A 23 6.53 -22.38 -16.73
CA VAL A 23 5.78 -21.50 -15.81
C VAL A 23 5.01 -20.44 -16.61
N LYS A 24 5.58 -19.97 -17.73
CA LYS A 24 4.95 -18.96 -18.60
C LYS A 24 3.70 -19.45 -19.34
N SER A 25 3.42 -20.76 -19.38
CA SER A 25 2.26 -21.32 -20.10
C SER A 25 0.96 -21.37 -19.30
N VAL A 26 0.94 -20.93 -18.04
CA VAL A 26 -0.29 -20.82 -17.25
C VAL A 26 -0.70 -19.34 -17.22
N LYS A 27 -1.55 -18.92 -18.16
CA LYS A 27 -2.24 -17.63 -18.12
C LYS A 27 -3.75 -17.86 -17.93
N ASN A 28 -4.35 -16.93 -17.19
CA ASN A 28 -5.77 -16.60 -17.04
C ASN A 28 -6.67 -17.63 -16.34
N LYS A 29 -6.86 -17.43 -15.01
CA LYS A 29 -8.18 -17.49 -14.36
C LYS A 29 -8.23 -16.53 -13.16
N ASN A 30 -9.16 -15.58 -13.20
CA ASN A 30 -9.75 -14.80 -12.12
C ASN A 30 -8.99 -14.78 -10.79
N HIS A 31 -8.19 -13.73 -10.56
CA HIS A 31 -7.68 -13.42 -9.23
C HIS A 31 -8.81 -12.75 -8.43
N ASN A 32 -9.59 -13.56 -7.71
CA ASN A 32 -10.21 -13.07 -6.49
C ASN A 32 -9.06 -12.65 -5.56
N PHE A 33 -8.93 -11.35 -5.31
CA PHE A 33 -8.08 -10.85 -4.24
C PHE A 33 -8.55 -11.51 -2.94
N VAL A 34 -7.70 -12.36 -2.35
CA VAL A 34 -7.90 -12.77 -0.96
C VAL A 34 -7.43 -11.59 -0.14
N GLU A 35 -8.40 -10.82 0.33
CA GLU A 35 -8.22 -9.81 1.35
C GLU A 35 -7.44 -10.43 2.52
N LEU A 36 -6.27 -9.90 2.88
CA LEU A 36 -5.56 -10.30 4.12
C LEU A 36 -6.25 -9.68 5.36
N THR A 37 -7.56 -9.47 5.31
CA THR A 37 -8.38 -9.03 6.45
C THR A 37 -8.63 -10.16 7.42
N ASN A 38 -8.44 -11.41 6.99
CA ASN A 38 -8.59 -12.58 7.84
C ASN A 38 -7.23 -13.20 8.21
N PHE A 39 -6.88 -13.11 9.50
CA PHE A 39 -5.66 -13.68 10.07
C PHE A 39 -5.55 -15.20 9.84
N ASP A 40 -6.68 -15.88 9.65
CA ASP A 40 -6.77 -17.31 9.33
C ASP A 40 -6.20 -17.67 7.93
N ASP A 41 -6.32 -16.79 6.94
CA ASP A 41 -5.79 -17.03 5.58
C ASP A 41 -4.26 -16.89 5.54
N VAL A 42 -3.71 -16.06 6.42
CA VAL A 42 -2.26 -15.85 6.59
C VAL A 42 -1.59 -17.05 7.27
N LEU A 43 -2.23 -17.67 8.27
CA LEU A 43 -1.68 -18.83 8.96
C LEU A 43 -1.64 -20.09 8.10
N ASN A 44 -2.51 -20.19 7.09
CA ASN A 44 -2.40 -21.22 6.05
C ASN A 44 -1.27 -20.91 5.05
N CYS A 45 -0.74 -19.68 5.04
CA CYS A 45 0.37 -19.22 4.21
C CYS A 45 1.75 -19.26 4.88
N VAL A 46 1.81 -19.40 6.19
CA VAL A 46 3.06 -19.66 6.91
C VAL A 46 3.32 -21.17 6.87
N PRO A 47 4.32 -21.68 6.11
CA PRO A 47 4.65 -23.09 6.19
C PRO A 47 5.09 -23.42 7.63
N PRO A 48 4.61 -24.51 8.24
CA PRO A 48 5.21 -25.01 9.47
C PRO A 48 6.57 -25.58 9.09
N LYS A 49 7.60 -24.71 9.15
CA LYS A 49 9.06 -24.92 9.23
C LYS A 49 9.82 -23.91 8.37
N ILE A 50 10.19 -22.77 8.96
CA ILE A 50 11.43 -22.08 8.59
C ILE A 50 12.54 -22.73 9.42
N GLY A 51 13.22 -23.65 8.78
CA GLY A 51 14.35 -24.37 9.35
C GLY A 51 15.01 -25.10 8.19
N HIS A 52 16.16 -24.60 7.73
CA HIS A 52 16.96 -25.24 6.70
C HIS A 52 17.67 -26.49 7.26
N GLY A 53 16.87 -27.49 7.64
CA GLY A 53 17.32 -28.84 7.94
C GLY A 53 17.30 -29.69 6.68
N LYS A 54 18.47 -30.25 6.30
CA LYS A 54 18.60 -31.27 5.25
C LYS A 54 17.78 -32.51 5.64
N ASN A 55 16.49 -32.57 5.28
CA ASN A 55 15.66 -33.76 5.04
C ASN A 55 14.16 -33.38 5.10
N ASN A 56 13.63 -32.78 4.04
CA ASN A 56 12.20 -32.46 3.92
C ASN A 56 11.49 -33.41 2.95
N LYS A 57 10.46 -34.12 3.43
CA LYS A 57 9.43 -34.73 2.58
C LYS A 57 8.48 -33.63 2.11
N GLU A 58 8.22 -33.62 0.80
CA GLU A 58 7.39 -32.65 0.09
C GLU A 58 5.94 -32.64 0.61
N ILE A 59 5.45 -31.45 0.99
CA ILE A 59 4.02 -31.15 1.14
C ILE A 59 3.68 -30.16 0.02
N SER A 60 2.56 -30.40 -0.66
CA SER A 60 2.17 -29.78 -1.93
C SER A 60 2.00 -28.26 -1.83
N THR A 61 2.56 -27.58 -2.83
CA THR A 61 2.70 -26.13 -3.00
C THR A 61 1.72 -25.65 -4.08
N GLU A 62 0.59 -25.09 -3.69
CA GLU A 62 -0.21 -24.22 -4.57
C GLU A 62 -0.70 -23.02 -3.75
N PHE A 63 0.21 -22.05 -3.57
CA PHE A 63 -0.13 -20.70 -3.13
C PHE A 63 -0.58 -19.87 -4.34
N PRO A 64 -1.53 -18.95 -4.21
CA PRO A 64 -1.67 -17.86 -5.17
C PRO A 64 -0.34 -17.09 -5.20
N ASP A 65 0.20 -16.78 -6.37
CA ASP A 65 1.49 -16.09 -6.58
C ASP A 65 1.60 -14.68 -5.95
N ALA A 66 0.62 -14.23 -5.15
CA ALA A 66 0.38 -12.83 -4.82
C ALA A 66 0.63 -12.40 -3.36
N CYS A 67 1.03 -13.29 -2.43
CA CYS A 67 1.31 -12.89 -1.04
C CYS A 67 2.66 -13.45 -0.56
N MET A 68 3.73 -12.67 -0.72
CA MET A 68 5.03 -12.95 -0.13
C MET A 68 5.15 -12.13 1.17
N LEU A 69 4.71 -12.69 2.29
CA LEU A 69 4.90 -12.04 3.59
C LEU A 69 6.40 -12.06 3.93
N THR A 70 6.98 -10.88 4.13
CA THR A 70 8.38 -10.79 4.57
C THR A 70 8.49 -11.24 6.03
N PRO A 71 9.66 -11.74 6.48
CA PRO A 71 9.82 -12.15 7.86
C PRO A 71 9.54 -11.01 8.87
N TYR A 72 9.83 -9.76 8.50
CA TYR A 72 9.47 -8.60 9.31
C TYR A 72 7.97 -8.40 9.44
N VAL A 73 7.22 -8.55 8.34
CA VAL A 73 5.76 -8.47 8.35
C VAL A 73 5.19 -9.57 9.25
N ILE A 74 5.73 -10.79 9.19
CA ILE A 74 5.33 -11.88 10.09
C ILE A 74 5.59 -11.49 11.55
N ALA A 75 6.79 -10.98 11.88
CA ALA A 75 7.12 -10.52 13.23
C ALA A 75 6.15 -9.44 13.72
N ARG A 76 5.89 -8.43 12.89
CA ARG A 76 4.92 -7.36 13.17
C ARG A 76 3.52 -7.90 13.40
N MET A 77 3.04 -8.79 12.54
CA MET A 77 1.73 -9.40 12.67
C MET A 77 1.55 -10.12 13.99
N THR A 78 2.61 -10.75 14.53
CA THR A 78 2.54 -11.40 15.85
C THR A 78 2.49 -10.42 17.02
N GLU A 79 2.96 -9.19 16.83
CA GLU A 79 3.02 -8.14 17.87
C GLU A 79 1.93 -7.09 17.75
N ALA A 80 1.21 -7.05 16.63
CA ALA A 80 0.17 -6.07 16.39
C ALA A 80 -0.89 -6.12 17.50
N LYS A 81 -1.39 -4.93 17.90
CA LYS A 81 -2.51 -4.80 18.85
C LYS A 81 -3.71 -5.67 18.46
N ARG A 82 -3.91 -5.88 17.15
CA ARG A 82 -4.97 -6.72 16.57
C ARG A 82 -4.84 -8.22 16.90
N VAL A 83 -3.67 -8.71 17.29
CA VAL A 83 -3.53 -10.08 17.84
C VAL A 83 -4.34 -10.21 19.13
N ALA A 84 -4.40 -9.16 19.95
CA ALA A 84 -5.23 -9.16 21.16
C ALA A 84 -6.74 -9.16 20.86
N GLU A 85 -7.15 -8.74 19.66
CA GLU A 85 -8.55 -8.75 19.20
C GLU A 85 -9.01 -10.14 18.74
N LEU A 86 -8.07 -11.08 18.52
CA LEU A 86 -8.37 -12.48 18.16
C LEU A 86 -9.05 -13.29 19.29
N GLY A 87 -9.31 -12.68 20.44
CA GLY A 87 -9.93 -13.34 21.60
C GLY A 87 -9.11 -14.53 22.12
N ASP A 88 -9.72 -15.41 22.93
CA ASP A 88 -9.04 -16.62 23.45
C ASP A 88 -8.92 -17.74 22.39
N SER A 89 -8.36 -17.40 21.22
CA SER A 89 -8.14 -18.33 20.12
C SER A 89 -6.85 -19.14 20.31
N TYR A 90 -6.77 -20.31 19.68
CA TYR A 90 -5.53 -21.10 19.58
C TYR A 90 -4.39 -20.27 18.98
N LEU A 91 -4.72 -19.35 18.07
CA LEU A 91 -3.80 -18.47 17.37
C LEU A 91 -3.19 -17.41 18.29
N LEU A 92 -4.00 -16.79 19.15
CA LEU A 92 -3.48 -15.90 20.20
C LEU A 92 -2.48 -16.64 21.10
N LYS A 93 -2.82 -17.87 21.52
CA LYS A 93 -1.92 -18.70 22.35
C LYS A 93 -0.62 -19.06 21.63
N ALA A 94 -0.68 -19.39 20.35
CA ALA A 94 0.50 -19.68 19.51
C ALA A 94 1.40 -18.45 19.32
N CYS A 95 0.82 -17.27 19.05
CA CYS A 95 1.55 -16.00 18.94
C CYS A 95 2.18 -15.61 20.28
N GLN A 96 1.43 -15.71 21.38
CA GLN A 96 1.95 -15.42 22.73
C GLN A 96 3.10 -16.36 23.11
N GLU A 97 3.02 -17.65 22.77
CA GLU A 97 4.10 -18.60 23.04
C GLU A 97 5.32 -18.34 22.14
N TYR A 98 5.09 -17.94 20.89
CA TYR A 98 6.13 -17.50 19.98
C TYR A 98 6.89 -16.28 20.54
N LEU A 99 6.18 -15.24 20.99
CA LEU A 99 6.73 -14.03 21.60
C LEU A 99 7.42 -14.28 22.95
N LYS A 100 6.95 -15.24 23.76
CA LYS A 100 7.59 -15.59 25.04
C LYS A 100 8.97 -16.23 24.84
N THR A 101 9.14 -17.00 23.78
CA THR A 101 10.30 -17.87 23.58
C THR A 101 11.33 -17.35 22.56
N GLY A 102 11.03 -16.25 21.85
CA GLY A 102 11.91 -15.67 20.82
C GLY A 102 12.21 -14.18 21.00
N TRP A 103 12.91 -13.63 20.01
CA TRP A 103 13.09 -12.18 19.86
C TRP A 103 11.86 -11.53 19.25
N SER A 104 11.71 -10.22 19.49
CA SER A 104 10.52 -9.46 19.11
C SER A 104 10.93 -8.01 18.79
N ILE A 105 10.17 -7.31 17.94
CA ILE A 105 10.36 -5.89 17.61
C ILE A 105 10.34 -5.07 18.91
N ASP A 106 9.34 -5.26 19.77
CA ASP A 106 9.26 -4.59 21.08
C ASP A 106 10.47 -4.90 21.98
N LYS A 107 10.94 -6.15 22.03
CA LYS A 107 12.12 -6.51 22.84
C LYS A 107 13.39 -5.83 22.32
N VAL A 108 13.63 -5.86 21.01
CA VAL A 108 14.84 -5.30 20.40
C VAL A 108 14.81 -3.77 20.44
N SER A 109 13.66 -3.13 20.23
CA SER A 109 13.51 -1.68 20.31
C SER A 109 13.80 -1.11 21.71
N LYS A 110 13.58 -1.90 22.77
CA LYS A 110 13.92 -1.54 24.16
C LYS A 110 15.40 -1.70 24.51
N MET A 111 16.17 -2.43 23.71
CA MET A 111 17.62 -2.56 23.90
C MET A 111 18.33 -1.27 23.48
N SER A 112 19.37 -0.86 24.18
CA SER A 112 20.30 0.17 23.73
C SER A 112 21.10 -0.28 22.50
N THR A 113 21.66 0.68 21.76
CA THR A 113 22.47 0.37 20.56
C THR A 113 23.66 -0.53 20.90
N ASP A 114 24.32 -0.29 22.03
CA ASP A 114 25.46 -1.10 22.49
C ASP A 114 25.05 -2.52 22.89
N GLU A 115 23.86 -2.71 23.47
CA GLU A 115 23.32 -4.05 23.78
C GLU A 115 23.03 -4.84 22.50
N ILE A 116 22.44 -4.19 21.49
CA ILE A 116 22.18 -4.83 20.19
C ILE A 116 23.51 -5.26 19.55
N ILE A 117 24.50 -4.37 19.51
CA ILE A 117 25.83 -4.64 18.96
C ILE A 117 26.53 -5.77 19.73
N THR A 118 26.43 -5.78 21.06
CA THR A 118 27.02 -6.83 21.91
C THR A 118 26.39 -8.18 21.61
N GLN A 119 25.08 -8.22 21.43
CA GLN A 119 24.37 -9.44 21.08
C GLN A 119 24.69 -9.92 19.66
N LEU A 120 24.83 -9.02 18.68
CA LEU A 120 25.32 -9.34 17.33
C LEU A 120 26.71 -9.99 17.37
N ARG A 121 27.64 -9.40 18.14
CA ARG A 121 29.00 -9.96 18.33
C ARG A 121 28.97 -11.33 18.99
N LYS A 122 28.06 -11.56 19.94
CA LYS A 122 27.86 -12.88 20.58
C LYS A 122 27.45 -13.94 19.54
N TYR A 123 26.72 -13.56 18.50
CA TYR A 123 26.31 -14.43 17.42
C TYR A 123 27.32 -14.53 16.26
N GLY A 124 28.51 -13.96 16.41
CA GLY A 124 29.56 -14.04 15.41
C GLY A 124 29.56 -12.89 14.38
N ILE A 125 28.68 -11.90 14.53
CA ILE A 125 28.63 -10.75 13.62
C ILE A 125 29.61 -9.66 14.07
N SER A 126 30.61 -9.39 13.22
CA SER A 126 31.49 -8.25 13.41
C SER A 126 30.77 -6.96 13.03
N PHE A 127 30.50 -6.11 14.02
CA PHE A 127 29.81 -4.84 13.81
C PHE A 127 30.72 -3.62 14.04
N SER A 128 30.73 -2.72 13.06
CA SER A 128 31.25 -1.35 13.17
C SER A 128 30.24 -0.38 12.55
N HIS A 129 30.12 0.83 13.11
CA HIS A 129 29.21 1.85 12.60
C HIS A 129 29.53 2.20 11.14
N GLU A 130 30.80 2.45 10.81
CA GLU A 130 31.21 2.75 9.44
C GLU A 130 30.91 1.61 8.47
N GLY A 131 31.16 0.36 8.88
CA GLY A 131 30.83 -0.82 8.07
C GLY A 131 29.33 -0.95 7.83
N PHE A 132 28.52 -0.72 8.85
CA PHE A 132 27.06 -0.76 8.73
C PHE A 132 26.54 0.32 7.77
N LEU A 133 27.04 1.56 7.87
CA LEU A 133 26.65 2.63 6.95
C LEU A 133 27.00 2.33 5.50
N LYS A 134 28.18 1.73 5.25
CA LYS A 134 28.54 1.26 3.90
C LYS A 134 27.63 0.14 3.42
N LEU A 135 27.15 -0.71 4.33
CA LEU A 135 26.29 -1.84 4.01
C LEU A 135 24.87 -1.37 3.66
N VAL A 136 24.31 -0.39 4.38
CA VAL A 136 22.95 0.12 4.08
C VAL A 136 22.89 0.99 2.83
N GLN A 137 24.01 1.58 2.39
CA GLN A 137 24.06 2.42 1.19
C GLN A 137 23.63 1.64 -0.06
N GLY A 138 22.65 2.20 -0.78
CA GLY A 138 22.10 1.62 -2.01
C GLY A 138 21.12 0.47 -1.79
N ARG A 139 20.74 0.20 -0.54
CA ARG A 139 19.74 -0.82 -0.19
C ARG A 139 18.47 -0.18 0.36
N ASN A 140 17.39 -0.93 0.27
CA ASN A 140 16.08 -0.49 0.75
C ASN A 140 15.54 -1.37 1.89
N SER A 141 16.01 -2.60 2.08
CA SER A 141 15.54 -3.49 3.14
C SER A 141 16.59 -3.68 4.22
N ALA A 142 16.20 -3.44 5.47
CA ALA A 142 17.02 -3.76 6.62
C ALA A 142 17.13 -5.27 6.82
N TRP A 143 16.13 -6.04 6.39
CA TRP A 143 16.20 -7.50 6.44
C TRP A 143 17.32 -8.06 5.54
N GLU A 144 17.52 -7.49 4.36
CA GLU A 144 18.64 -7.85 3.45
C GLU A 144 20.00 -7.75 4.14
N ILE A 145 20.17 -6.78 5.05
CA ILE A 145 21.41 -6.62 5.83
C ILE A 145 21.68 -7.84 6.70
N SER A 146 20.63 -8.42 7.30
CA SER A 146 20.76 -9.62 8.11
C SER A 146 21.10 -10.87 7.29
N GLU A 147 20.61 -10.95 6.05
CA GLU A 147 20.96 -12.03 5.12
C GLU A 147 22.44 -11.95 4.76
N ILE A 148 22.97 -10.76 4.50
CA ILE A 148 24.39 -10.55 4.24
C ILE A 148 25.24 -10.92 5.47
N TRP A 149 24.81 -10.51 6.67
CA TRP A 149 25.48 -10.93 7.90
C TRP A 149 25.53 -12.44 8.04
N PHE A 150 24.44 -13.12 7.70
CA PHE A 150 24.36 -14.58 7.74
C PHE A 150 25.27 -15.25 6.70
N GLU A 151 25.37 -14.70 5.50
CA GLU A 151 26.20 -15.25 4.40
C GLU A 151 27.70 -15.01 4.59
N GLU A 152 28.09 -13.86 5.15
CA GLU A 152 29.49 -13.43 5.23
C GLU A 152 30.20 -13.82 6.55
N ASN A 153 29.47 -14.29 7.55
CA ASN A 153 30.02 -14.60 8.88
C ASN A 153 29.73 -16.04 9.31
N ASP A 154 30.55 -16.57 10.22
CA ASP A 154 30.28 -17.86 10.88
C ASP A 154 29.28 -17.65 12.01
N VAL A 155 28.00 -17.58 11.64
CA VAL A 155 26.91 -17.27 12.56
C VAL A 155 26.61 -18.44 13.49
N SER A 156 26.63 -18.18 14.80
CA SER A 156 26.45 -19.23 15.81
C SER A 156 24.99 -19.40 16.28
N CYS A 157 24.11 -18.44 16.01
CA CYS A 157 22.69 -18.56 16.37
C CYS A 157 21.95 -19.49 15.42
N THR A 158 20.90 -20.17 15.92
CA THR A 158 20.06 -21.05 15.09
C THR A 158 18.58 -20.91 15.42
N GLY A 159 17.71 -21.17 14.43
CA GLY A 159 16.27 -21.17 14.62
C GLY A 159 15.75 -19.78 15.02
N LYS A 160 14.99 -19.68 16.12
CA LYS A 160 14.41 -18.40 16.56
C LYS A 160 15.43 -17.33 16.96
N GLU A 161 16.67 -17.71 17.20
CA GLU A 161 17.73 -16.73 17.49
C GLU A 161 18.23 -16.01 16.22
N GLU A 162 18.01 -16.58 15.02
CA GLU A 162 18.35 -15.95 13.74
C GLU A 162 17.48 -14.72 13.47
N GLU A 163 16.23 -14.73 13.96
CA GLU A 163 15.28 -13.62 13.85
C GLU A 163 15.83 -12.34 14.51
N PHE A 164 16.71 -12.48 15.52
CA PHE A 164 17.39 -11.34 16.12
C PHE A 164 18.18 -10.55 15.09
N LEU A 165 18.83 -11.20 14.11
CA LEU A 165 19.68 -10.52 13.15
C LEU A 165 18.86 -9.54 12.30
N GLY A 166 17.69 -9.97 11.81
CA GLY A 166 16.75 -9.12 11.06
C GLY A 166 16.22 -7.97 11.91
N LEU A 167 15.72 -8.27 13.10
CA LEU A 167 15.18 -7.26 14.02
C LEU A 167 16.25 -6.25 14.46
N ALA A 168 17.47 -6.71 14.71
CA ALA A 168 18.61 -5.86 15.03
C ALA A 168 18.98 -4.96 13.85
N ALA A 169 18.98 -5.48 12.62
CA ALA A 169 19.23 -4.67 11.43
C ALA A 169 18.17 -3.58 11.25
N CYS A 170 16.88 -3.90 11.42
CA CYS A 170 15.79 -2.92 11.39
C CYS A 170 16.00 -1.81 12.42
N GLU A 171 16.24 -2.18 13.68
CA GLU A 171 16.38 -1.21 14.77
C GLU A 171 17.67 -0.39 14.66
N LEU A 172 18.78 -0.99 14.22
CA LEU A 172 20.03 -0.27 13.97
C LEU A 172 19.92 0.70 12.79
N TRP A 173 19.24 0.32 11.70
CA TRP A 173 19.00 1.22 10.57
C TRP A 173 18.20 2.43 11.02
N LYS A 174 17.10 2.21 11.74
CA LYS A 174 16.26 3.27 12.32
C LYS A 174 17.06 4.25 13.17
N ARG A 175 18.07 3.79 13.92
CA ARG A 175 18.87 4.64 14.81
C ARG A 175 20.05 5.33 14.12
N LEU A 176 20.71 4.63 13.20
CA LEU A 176 21.99 5.06 12.64
C LEU A 176 21.86 5.72 11.27
N TYR A 177 20.77 5.45 10.54
CA TYR A 177 20.54 5.98 9.19
C TYR A 177 19.06 6.34 8.92
N PRO A 178 18.41 7.14 9.80
CA PRO A 178 16.96 7.41 9.70
C PRO A 178 16.56 8.23 8.47
N GLU A 179 17.46 9.06 7.93
CA GLU A 179 17.19 9.96 6.80
C GLU A 179 16.88 9.21 5.49
N HIS A 180 17.25 7.93 5.40
CA HIS A 180 16.93 7.03 4.29
C HIS A 180 16.23 5.78 4.86
N PRO A 181 14.92 5.87 5.13
CA PRO A 181 14.21 4.82 5.87
C PRO A 181 14.16 3.51 5.08
N SER A 182 14.37 2.36 5.72
CA SER A 182 14.17 1.06 5.07
C SER A 182 12.69 0.79 4.77
N VAL A 183 12.37 -0.24 3.97
CA VAL A 183 10.99 -0.66 3.71
C VAL A 183 10.26 -1.03 5.00
N GLU A 184 10.97 -1.60 5.97
CA GLU A 184 10.44 -1.94 7.29
C GLU A 184 10.02 -0.69 8.07
N MET A 185 10.84 0.38 7.99
CA MET A 185 10.50 1.68 8.56
C MET A 185 9.35 2.35 7.82
N LEU A 186 9.30 2.27 6.49
CA LEU A 186 8.17 2.80 5.72
C LEU A 186 6.87 2.10 6.09
N ASP A 187 6.90 0.79 6.28
CA ASP A 187 5.76 0.02 6.76
C ASP A 187 5.36 0.48 8.17
N ASP A 188 6.32 0.67 9.10
CA ASP A 188 6.02 1.22 10.44
C ASP A 188 5.27 2.55 10.36
N LEU A 189 5.76 3.47 9.52
CA LEU A 189 5.18 4.80 9.35
C LEU A 189 3.80 4.74 8.69
N MET A 190 3.56 3.78 7.78
CA MET A 190 2.21 3.53 7.25
C MET A 190 1.26 3.12 8.37
N GLN A 191 1.65 2.19 9.23
CA GLN A 191 0.81 1.75 10.36
C GLN A 191 0.59 2.84 11.39
N GLU A 192 1.62 3.61 11.73
CA GLU A 192 1.49 4.76 12.63
C GLU A 192 0.47 5.77 12.08
N GLY A 193 0.41 5.98 10.76
CA GLY A 193 -0.62 6.82 10.16
C GLY A 193 -2.04 6.30 10.40
N TYR A 194 -2.28 4.99 10.35
CA TYR A 194 -3.57 4.42 10.75
C TYR A 194 -3.85 4.61 12.25
N GLU A 195 -2.86 4.42 13.13
CA GLU A 195 -3.03 4.69 14.57
C GLU A 195 -3.33 6.18 14.86
N LEU A 196 -2.77 7.09 14.06
CA LEU A 196 -3.09 8.51 14.11
C LEU A 196 -4.53 8.77 13.66
N LEU A 197 -5.05 8.08 12.65
CA LEU A 197 -6.46 8.17 12.26
C LEU A 197 -7.38 7.69 13.37
N GLU A 198 -7.10 6.52 13.97
CA GLU A 198 -7.86 5.95 15.08
C GLU A 198 -7.90 6.88 16.30
N SER A 199 -6.82 7.62 16.55
CA SER A 199 -6.74 8.63 17.62
C SER A 199 -7.30 10.00 17.23
N GLY A 200 -7.91 10.14 16.04
CA GLY A 200 -8.52 11.38 15.55
C GLY A 200 -7.52 12.44 15.07
N GLN A 201 -6.24 12.09 14.93
CA GLN A 201 -5.16 12.97 14.50
C GLN A 201 -4.96 12.95 12.96
N ARG A 202 -6.04 13.12 12.19
CA ARG A 202 -6.04 12.96 10.71
C ARG A 202 -4.98 13.77 9.99
N ARG A 203 -4.84 15.05 10.33
CA ARG A 203 -3.84 15.94 9.73
C ARG A 203 -2.41 15.46 9.92
N ARG A 204 -2.10 14.89 11.11
CA ARG A 204 -0.78 14.29 11.37
C ARG A 204 -0.59 13.00 10.57
N SER A 205 -1.65 12.20 10.41
CA SER A 205 -1.64 11.03 9.52
C SER A 205 -1.33 11.43 8.08
N CYS A 206 -2.01 12.46 7.54
CA CYS A 206 -1.73 12.98 6.20
C CYS A 206 -0.27 13.45 6.05
N ASP A 207 0.25 14.21 7.01
CA ASP A 207 1.64 14.68 6.99
C ASP A 207 2.64 13.52 7.01
N LEU A 208 2.35 12.47 7.78
CA LEU A 208 3.18 11.27 7.89
C LEU A 208 3.14 10.43 6.60
N TRP A 209 1.94 10.11 6.11
CA TRP A 209 1.76 9.35 4.88
C TRP A 209 2.29 10.08 3.64
N TRP A 210 2.27 11.42 3.63
CA TRP A 210 2.96 12.20 2.61
C TRP A 210 4.46 11.97 2.62
N ALA A 211 5.09 11.95 3.81
CA ALA A 211 6.52 11.65 3.91
C ALA A 211 6.84 10.23 3.41
N VAL A 212 6.00 9.25 3.74
CA VAL A 212 6.12 7.87 3.22
C VAL A 212 6.00 7.85 1.70
N TRP A 213 5.00 8.53 1.14
CA TRP A 213 4.79 8.60 -0.30
C TRP A 213 5.99 9.18 -1.04
N LEU A 214 6.58 10.27 -0.54
CA LEU A 214 7.74 10.90 -1.18
C LEU A 214 8.92 9.94 -1.31
N VAL A 215 9.18 9.13 -0.28
CA VAL A 215 10.26 8.13 -0.31
C VAL A 215 9.93 6.99 -1.27
N LEU A 216 8.68 6.49 -1.27
CA LEU A 216 8.26 5.45 -2.20
C LEU A 216 8.34 5.92 -3.65
N PHE A 217 7.83 7.12 -3.91
CA PHE A 217 7.80 7.72 -5.24
C PHE A 217 9.22 7.92 -5.81
N GLU A 218 10.20 8.30 -4.99
CA GLU A 218 11.60 8.37 -5.39
C GLU A 218 12.19 7.01 -5.80
N ARG A 219 11.67 5.91 -5.25
CA ARG A 219 12.11 4.55 -5.56
C ARG A 219 11.41 3.93 -6.76
N PHE A 220 10.29 4.51 -7.20
CA PHE A 220 9.59 4.02 -8.37
C PHE A 220 10.36 4.37 -9.65
N THR A 221 10.45 3.39 -10.54
CA THR A 221 11.06 3.56 -11.85
C THR A 221 9.99 3.93 -12.89
N PRO A 222 10.34 4.60 -14.00
CA PRO A 222 9.39 4.90 -15.06
C PRO A 222 8.69 3.68 -15.65
N GLU A 223 9.28 2.49 -15.53
CA GLU A 223 8.72 1.22 -16.01
C GLU A 223 7.66 0.63 -15.08
N MET A 224 7.50 1.14 -13.85
CA MET A 224 6.48 0.69 -12.89
C MET A 224 5.15 1.41 -13.16
N THR A 225 4.48 1.06 -14.26
CA THR A 225 3.27 1.75 -14.73
C THR A 225 1.97 1.23 -14.13
N MET A 226 2.01 0.17 -13.33
CA MET A 226 0.91 -0.32 -12.49
C MET A 226 1.37 -0.49 -11.04
N ILE A 227 0.46 -0.42 -10.06
CA ILE A 227 0.78 -0.60 -8.64
C ILE A 227 1.44 -1.96 -8.38
N GLN A 228 1.00 -3.01 -9.08
CA GLN A 228 1.58 -4.35 -8.93
C GLN A 228 3.08 -4.43 -9.27
N ASP A 229 3.59 -3.52 -10.10
CA ASP A 229 5.01 -3.47 -10.47
C ASP A 229 5.89 -2.96 -9.30
N THR A 230 5.27 -2.30 -8.31
CA THR A 230 5.96 -1.73 -7.15
C THR A 230 6.29 -2.75 -6.06
N ALA A 231 5.85 -4.01 -6.19
CA ALA A 231 6.11 -5.07 -5.20
C ALA A 231 7.61 -5.31 -4.92
N SER A 232 8.47 -4.99 -5.89
CA SER A 232 9.94 -5.04 -5.73
C SER A 232 10.50 -3.89 -4.90
N VAL A 233 9.80 -2.77 -4.81
CA VAL A 233 10.17 -1.58 -4.05
C VAL A 233 9.65 -1.65 -2.61
N PHE A 234 8.45 -2.22 -2.44
CA PHE A 234 7.80 -2.33 -1.14
C PHE A 234 6.97 -3.60 -1.04
N SER A 235 7.21 -4.35 0.04
CA SER A 235 6.48 -5.56 0.41
C SER A 235 6.27 -5.55 1.92
N GLY A 236 5.37 -4.69 2.38
CA GLY A 236 5.04 -4.49 3.80
C GLY A 236 3.74 -5.17 4.23
N PHE A 237 3.30 -4.87 5.45
CA PHE A 237 2.03 -5.32 6.00
C PHE A 237 0.84 -4.70 5.26
N GLN A 238 1.01 -3.48 4.78
CA GLN A 238 -0.01 -2.79 3.98
C GLN A 238 0.19 -3.04 2.48
N SER A 239 -0.93 -3.17 1.78
CA SER A 239 -0.93 -3.15 0.32
C SER A 239 -0.84 -1.71 -0.16
N ILE A 240 0.13 -1.39 -1.03
CA ILE A 240 0.19 -0.06 -1.70
C ILE A 240 -1.12 0.25 -2.40
N TYR A 241 -1.77 -0.76 -2.99
CA TYR A 241 -3.04 -0.59 -3.68
C TYR A 241 -4.14 -0.03 -2.77
N ASN A 242 -4.26 -0.58 -1.56
CA ASN A 242 -5.25 -0.11 -0.58
C ASN A 242 -4.80 1.22 0.05
N TRP A 243 -3.55 1.27 0.51
CA TRP A 243 -3.01 2.42 1.22
C TRP A 243 -3.03 3.71 0.39
N CYS A 244 -2.78 3.63 -0.92
CA CYS A 244 -2.85 4.82 -1.78
C CYS A 244 -4.26 5.42 -1.82
N GLN A 245 -5.30 4.58 -1.84
CA GLN A 245 -6.69 5.03 -1.82
C GLN A 245 -7.08 5.57 -0.44
N ASP A 246 -6.64 4.93 0.63
CA ASP A 246 -6.87 5.44 1.99
C ASP A 246 -6.23 6.83 2.17
N PHE A 247 -4.98 7.00 1.70
CA PHE A 247 -4.29 8.28 1.80
C PHE A 247 -4.97 9.37 0.96
N GLU A 248 -5.40 9.05 -0.26
CA GLU A 248 -6.20 9.95 -1.11
C GLU A 248 -7.48 10.42 -0.41
N ASN A 249 -8.25 9.47 0.15
CA ASN A 249 -9.48 9.78 0.89
C ASN A 249 -9.23 10.70 2.09
N GLU A 250 -8.18 10.44 2.87
CA GLU A 250 -7.88 11.29 4.03
C GLU A 250 -7.42 12.69 3.64
N LEU A 251 -6.71 12.83 2.50
CA LEU A 251 -6.39 14.14 1.94
C LEU A 251 -7.64 14.89 1.49
N ILE A 252 -8.62 14.21 0.86
CA ILE A 252 -9.92 14.80 0.53
C ILE A 252 -10.62 15.28 1.82
N ASN A 253 -10.65 14.45 2.86
CA ASN A 253 -11.31 14.80 4.13
C ASN A 253 -10.76 16.08 4.76
N GLU A 254 -9.46 16.37 4.58
CA GLU A 254 -8.80 17.57 5.10
C GLU A 254 -8.61 18.68 4.05
N SER A 255 -9.15 18.53 2.84
CA SER A 255 -8.91 19.40 1.69
C SER A 255 -9.48 20.83 1.82
N TYR A 256 -10.38 21.07 2.78
CA TYR A 256 -10.85 22.41 3.12
C TYR A 256 -9.71 23.33 3.63
N ASP A 257 -8.62 22.73 4.13
CA ASP A 257 -7.38 23.44 4.41
C ASP A 257 -6.48 23.42 3.16
N PRO A 258 -6.13 24.60 2.59
CA PRO A 258 -5.35 24.68 1.35
C PRO A 258 -4.00 23.97 1.38
N LYS A 259 -3.42 23.71 2.57
CA LYS A 259 -2.21 22.90 2.69
C LYS A 259 -2.46 21.48 2.18
N TYR A 260 -3.52 20.82 2.66
CA TYR A 260 -3.82 19.44 2.29
C TYR A 260 -4.42 19.33 0.89
N ALA A 261 -5.17 20.32 0.42
CA ALA A 261 -5.58 20.33 -0.98
C ALA A 261 -4.40 20.43 -1.96
N LYS A 262 -3.36 21.23 -1.67
CA LYS A 262 -2.13 21.26 -2.48
C LYS A 262 -1.35 19.95 -2.42
N MET A 263 -1.32 19.33 -1.24
CA MET A 263 -0.70 18.02 -1.05
C MET A 263 -1.43 16.95 -1.87
N GLY A 264 -2.75 16.86 -1.76
CA GLY A 264 -3.59 15.95 -2.55
C GLY A 264 -3.52 16.18 -4.05
N MET A 265 -3.53 17.43 -4.50
CA MET A 265 -3.30 17.76 -5.91
C MET A 265 -1.95 17.20 -6.41
N SER A 266 -0.87 17.41 -5.64
CA SER A 266 0.47 16.92 -6.02
C SER A 266 0.53 15.39 -5.99
N TYR A 267 -0.08 14.79 -4.97
CA TYR A 267 -0.18 13.34 -4.80
C TYR A 267 -0.90 12.69 -5.99
N CYS A 268 -2.11 13.13 -6.32
CA CYS A 268 -2.88 12.57 -7.42
C CYS A 268 -2.17 12.77 -8.77
N GLN A 269 -1.54 13.93 -9.01
CA GLN A 269 -0.75 14.15 -10.23
C GLN A 269 0.42 13.17 -10.36
N GLN A 270 1.15 12.94 -9.27
CA GLN A 270 2.25 11.97 -9.23
C GLN A 270 1.74 10.55 -9.46
N TRP A 271 0.68 10.16 -8.75
CA TRP A 271 0.07 8.83 -8.88
C TRP A 271 -0.43 8.58 -10.31
N ILE A 272 -1.18 9.52 -10.89
CA ILE A 272 -1.72 9.44 -12.26
C ILE A 272 -0.59 9.33 -13.30
N THR A 273 0.49 10.06 -13.10
CA THR A 273 1.62 10.07 -14.04
C THR A 273 2.43 8.78 -13.94
N GLN A 274 2.66 8.29 -12.74
CA GLN A 274 3.43 7.06 -12.49
C GLN A 274 2.67 5.83 -12.97
N PHE A 275 1.40 5.70 -12.59
CA PHE A 275 0.62 4.48 -12.81
C PHE A 275 -0.29 4.59 -14.04
N ILE A 276 0.26 4.98 -15.19
CA ILE A 276 -0.52 5.29 -16.40
C ILE A 276 -1.33 4.10 -16.96
N ASP A 277 -0.89 2.88 -16.69
CA ASP A 277 -1.49 1.63 -17.18
C ASP A 277 -2.38 0.94 -16.11
N GLU A 278 -2.62 1.60 -14.97
CA GLU A 278 -3.46 1.05 -13.90
C GLU A 278 -4.93 0.95 -14.32
N GLU A 279 -5.67 0.07 -13.64
CA GLU A 279 -7.08 -0.20 -13.92
C GLU A 279 -7.95 1.06 -13.97
N ASP A 280 -8.93 1.04 -14.90
CA ASP A 280 -9.83 2.16 -15.20
C ASP A 280 -10.50 2.73 -13.94
N LEU A 281 -10.88 1.88 -12.99
CA LEU A 281 -11.53 2.31 -11.75
C LEU A 281 -10.63 3.27 -10.95
N LEU A 282 -9.36 2.90 -10.75
CA LEU A 282 -8.43 3.76 -10.02
C LEU A 282 -8.04 5.00 -10.83
N GLN A 283 -7.86 4.87 -12.15
CA GLN A 283 -7.61 6.02 -13.02
C GLN A 283 -8.70 7.08 -12.92
N VAL A 284 -9.97 6.64 -12.89
CA VAL A 284 -11.13 7.53 -12.72
C VAL A 284 -11.16 8.12 -11.31
N ASN A 285 -10.99 7.30 -10.27
CA ASN A 285 -11.06 7.77 -8.87
C ASN A 285 -9.99 8.83 -8.57
N PHE A 286 -8.73 8.59 -8.91
CA PHE A 286 -7.65 9.56 -8.68
C PHE A 286 -7.82 10.86 -9.49
N ARG A 287 -8.42 10.80 -10.69
CA ARG A 287 -8.74 12.02 -11.47
C ARG A 287 -9.90 12.81 -10.89
N ARG A 288 -10.92 12.12 -10.36
CA ARG A 288 -12.03 12.78 -9.64
C ARG A 288 -11.50 13.48 -8.39
N ALA A 289 -10.65 12.81 -7.62
CA ALA A 289 -9.96 13.40 -6.47
C ALA A 289 -9.13 14.63 -6.86
N LEU A 290 -8.34 14.53 -7.94
CA LEU A 290 -7.57 15.66 -8.47
C LEU A 290 -8.46 16.85 -8.83
N ALA A 291 -9.61 16.61 -9.47
CA ALA A 291 -10.57 17.66 -9.77
C ALA A 291 -11.14 18.31 -8.51
N GLU A 292 -11.49 17.52 -7.49
CA GLU A 292 -11.95 18.05 -6.20
C GLU A 292 -10.88 18.92 -5.53
N PHE A 293 -9.61 18.49 -5.52
CA PHE A 293 -8.50 19.31 -5.01
C PHE A 293 -8.32 20.61 -5.81
N PHE A 294 -8.47 20.57 -7.14
CA PHE A 294 -8.47 21.80 -7.93
C PHE A 294 -9.61 22.74 -7.51
N SER A 295 -10.82 22.22 -7.31
CA SER A 295 -11.97 23.01 -6.87
C SER A 295 -11.77 23.63 -5.48
N GLN A 296 -11.21 22.89 -4.51
CA GLN A 296 -10.87 23.44 -3.18
C GLN A 296 -9.81 24.55 -3.24
N LEU A 297 -8.95 24.52 -4.26
CA LEU A 297 -7.94 25.54 -4.51
C LEU A 297 -8.44 26.69 -5.41
N GLU A 298 -9.75 26.78 -5.65
CA GLU A 298 -10.38 27.78 -6.52
C GLU A 298 -9.87 27.72 -7.98
N ARG A 299 -9.40 26.55 -8.42
CA ARG A 299 -8.91 26.26 -9.79
C ARG A 299 -9.95 25.50 -10.60
N SER A 300 -11.17 26.01 -10.62
CA SER A 300 -12.32 25.29 -11.22
C SER A 300 -12.18 25.03 -12.72
N LYS A 301 -11.38 25.82 -13.46
CA LYS A 301 -11.15 25.53 -14.88
C LYS A 301 -10.41 24.21 -15.03
N GLU A 302 -9.31 24.04 -14.30
CA GLU A 302 -8.54 22.79 -14.30
C GLU A 302 -9.35 21.61 -13.75
N ALA A 303 -10.20 21.84 -12.74
CA ALA A 303 -11.14 20.83 -12.27
C ALA A 303 -12.06 20.35 -13.40
N ILE A 304 -12.73 21.28 -14.08
CA ILE A 304 -13.64 20.98 -15.20
C ILE A 304 -12.91 20.29 -16.36
N ASP A 305 -11.71 20.74 -16.71
CA ASP A 305 -10.91 20.14 -17.79
C ASP A 305 -10.59 18.67 -17.49
N VAL A 306 -10.17 18.35 -16.25
CA VAL A 306 -9.93 16.95 -15.83
C VAL A 306 -11.21 16.13 -15.86
N LEU A 307 -12.33 16.68 -15.39
CA LEU A 307 -13.60 15.96 -15.38
C LEU A 307 -14.14 15.67 -16.80
N HIS A 308 -13.92 16.59 -17.74
CA HIS A 308 -14.22 16.34 -19.15
C HIS A 308 -13.33 15.24 -19.74
N GLU A 309 -12.03 15.22 -19.43
CA GLU A 309 -11.14 14.12 -19.83
C GLU A 309 -11.68 12.77 -19.36
N ILE A 310 -12.22 12.69 -18.13
CA ILE A 310 -12.80 11.45 -17.61
C ILE A 310 -13.98 10.99 -18.47
N VAL A 311 -14.93 11.88 -18.77
CA VAL A 311 -16.12 11.52 -19.56
C VAL A 311 -15.76 11.18 -21.01
N GLU A 312 -14.75 11.83 -21.59
CA GLU A 312 -14.28 11.53 -22.95
C GLU A 312 -13.57 10.17 -23.03
N ARG A 313 -12.72 9.85 -22.05
CA ARG A 313 -11.92 8.62 -22.04
C ARG A 313 -12.68 7.42 -21.50
N TRP A 314 -13.57 7.61 -20.53
CA TRP A 314 -14.42 6.57 -19.94
C TRP A 314 -15.91 6.91 -20.07
N PRO A 315 -16.47 6.96 -21.29
CA PRO A 315 -17.84 7.45 -21.55
C PRO A 315 -18.95 6.57 -20.97
N LYS A 316 -18.62 5.35 -20.52
CA LYS A 316 -19.56 4.45 -19.83
C LYS A 316 -19.46 4.54 -18.31
N ASN A 317 -18.47 5.26 -17.77
CA ASN A 317 -18.28 5.38 -16.33
C ASN A 317 -19.18 6.48 -15.76
N ILE A 318 -20.18 6.10 -14.97
CA ILE A 318 -21.13 7.03 -14.34
C ILE A 318 -20.44 8.08 -13.46
N TRP A 319 -19.37 7.71 -12.77
CA TRP A 319 -18.73 8.56 -11.77
C TRP A 319 -18.06 9.80 -12.37
N GLY A 320 -17.64 9.76 -13.64
CA GLY A 320 -17.19 10.95 -14.36
C GLY A 320 -18.30 11.99 -14.53
N PHE A 321 -19.50 11.55 -14.91
CA PHE A 321 -20.67 12.41 -15.07
C PHE A 321 -21.18 12.95 -13.73
N ILE A 322 -21.22 12.10 -12.69
CA ILE A 322 -21.57 12.53 -11.32
C ILE A 322 -20.58 13.61 -10.84
N ALA A 323 -19.29 13.43 -11.09
CA ALA A 323 -18.27 14.40 -10.68
C ALA A 323 -18.43 15.76 -11.40
N LEU A 324 -18.74 15.77 -12.71
CA LEU A 324 -19.11 17.01 -13.42
C LEU A 324 -20.35 17.66 -12.81
N ALA A 325 -21.39 16.87 -12.52
CA ALA A 325 -22.61 17.36 -11.89
C ALA A 325 -22.31 17.94 -10.49
N ASP A 326 -21.43 17.30 -9.73
CA ASP A 326 -21.00 17.71 -8.40
C ASP A 326 -20.22 19.03 -8.43
N GLU A 327 -19.40 19.30 -9.45
CA GLU A 327 -18.74 20.60 -9.61
C GLU A 327 -19.77 21.72 -9.84
N TYR A 328 -20.70 21.57 -10.79
CA TYR A 328 -21.75 22.59 -11.06
C TYR A 328 -22.79 22.69 -9.93
N GLY A 329 -23.01 21.59 -9.21
CA GLY A 329 -23.86 21.49 -8.02
C GLY A 329 -23.19 21.96 -6.73
N HIS A 330 -21.92 22.40 -6.79
CA HIS A 330 -21.10 22.84 -5.65
C HIS A 330 -20.86 21.77 -4.59
N MET A 331 -20.87 20.49 -4.92
CA MET A 331 -20.64 19.42 -3.95
C MET A 331 -19.17 19.26 -3.58
N PHE A 332 -18.24 19.54 -4.50
CA PHE A 332 -16.81 19.61 -4.19
C PHE A 332 -16.49 20.82 -3.33
N CYS A 333 -16.76 22.03 -3.84
CA CYS A 333 -16.49 23.27 -3.13
C CYS A 333 -17.69 24.21 -3.17
N SER A 334 -18.02 24.81 -2.02
CA SER A 334 -19.15 25.77 -1.91
C SER A 334 -18.75 27.23 -2.11
N SER A 335 -17.45 27.51 -2.19
CA SER A 335 -16.88 28.86 -2.39
C SER A 335 -16.40 29.10 -3.83
N GLY A 336 -16.68 28.18 -4.75
CA GLY A 336 -16.09 28.17 -6.09
C GLY A 336 -16.42 29.37 -6.97
N ILE A 337 -15.48 29.68 -7.88
CA ILE A 337 -15.61 30.66 -8.97
C ILE A 337 -16.72 30.26 -9.96
N VAL A 338 -16.95 28.95 -10.15
CA VAL A 338 -18.03 28.44 -11.00
C VAL A 338 -19.36 28.79 -10.35
N PRO A 339 -20.28 29.49 -11.04
CA PRO A 339 -21.61 29.75 -10.51
C PRO A 339 -22.38 28.46 -10.29
N TYR A 340 -23.09 28.37 -9.17
CA TYR A 340 -24.01 27.26 -8.93
C TYR A 340 -25.03 27.17 -10.07
N ASP A 341 -25.10 26.01 -10.73
CA ASP A 341 -26.01 25.76 -11.84
C ASP A 341 -26.67 24.38 -11.69
N GLU A 342 -27.80 24.36 -10.98
CA GLU A 342 -28.64 23.16 -10.82
C GLU A 342 -29.03 22.55 -12.17
N LYS A 343 -29.29 23.39 -13.18
CA LYS A 343 -29.77 22.90 -14.47
C LYS A 343 -28.65 22.14 -15.17
N LYS A 344 -27.46 22.75 -15.26
CA LYS A 344 -26.29 22.12 -15.87
C LYS A 344 -25.83 20.87 -15.12
N ALA A 345 -25.90 20.88 -13.78
CA ALA A 345 -25.64 19.68 -12.99
C ALA A 345 -26.60 18.53 -13.35
N ASN A 346 -27.91 18.82 -13.47
CA ASN A 346 -28.89 17.81 -13.89
C ASN A 346 -28.69 17.35 -15.34
N GLU A 347 -28.26 18.22 -16.26
CA GLU A 347 -27.97 17.85 -17.65
C GLU A 347 -26.86 16.78 -17.73
N TRP A 348 -25.83 16.87 -16.87
CA TRP A 348 -24.80 15.84 -16.76
C TRP A 348 -25.31 14.52 -16.17
N LEU A 349 -26.18 14.58 -15.15
CA LEU A 349 -26.82 13.38 -14.63
C LEU A 349 -27.73 12.72 -15.66
N ASP A 350 -28.43 13.51 -16.49
CA ASP A 350 -29.23 13.00 -17.60
C ASP A 350 -28.35 12.36 -18.69
N GLU A 351 -27.15 12.89 -18.91
CA GLU A 351 -26.17 12.31 -19.85
C GLU A 351 -25.62 10.97 -19.33
N ALA A 352 -25.39 10.84 -18.03
CA ALA A 352 -25.04 9.57 -17.40
C ALA A 352 -26.12 8.50 -17.65
N LEU A 353 -27.40 8.86 -17.42
CA LEU A 353 -28.55 7.97 -17.67
C LEU A 353 -28.67 7.50 -19.12
N ARG A 354 -28.14 8.28 -20.08
CA ARG A 354 -28.17 7.93 -21.51
C ARG A 354 -27.01 7.02 -21.93
N ASN A 355 -25.83 7.21 -21.35
CA ASN A 355 -24.59 6.64 -21.89
C ASN A 355 -24.00 5.50 -21.05
N CYS A 356 -24.37 5.40 -19.77
CA CYS A 356 -23.82 4.42 -18.85
C CYS A 356 -24.70 3.16 -18.75
N GLU A 357 -24.06 2.02 -18.48
CA GLU A 357 -24.74 0.82 -17.98
C GLU A 357 -24.87 1.00 -16.47
N LEU A 358 -26.09 0.97 -15.95
CA LEU A 358 -26.40 1.38 -14.58
C LEU A 358 -26.93 0.20 -13.75
N GLU A 359 -26.44 0.10 -12.53
CA GLU A 359 -27.01 -0.75 -11.49
C GLU A 359 -28.03 0.03 -10.64
N ASP A 360 -28.82 -0.66 -9.82
CA ASP A 360 -29.84 -0.01 -8.97
C ASP A 360 -29.19 1.02 -8.02
N CYS A 361 -27.98 0.74 -7.50
CA CYS A 361 -27.25 1.66 -6.63
C CYS A 361 -26.80 2.94 -7.35
N ASP A 362 -26.54 2.88 -8.66
CA ASP A 362 -26.15 4.04 -9.47
C ASP A 362 -27.35 4.98 -9.68
N LEU A 363 -28.53 4.41 -9.90
CA LEU A 363 -29.78 5.16 -10.02
C LEU A 363 -30.11 5.89 -8.71
N ASP A 364 -29.99 5.20 -7.57
CA ASP A 364 -30.17 5.79 -6.24
C ASP A 364 -29.20 6.96 -6.01
N MET A 365 -27.93 6.80 -6.39
CA MET A 365 -26.93 7.86 -6.29
C MET A 365 -27.29 9.10 -7.12
N ILE A 366 -27.74 8.91 -8.37
CA ILE A 366 -28.21 10.01 -9.23
C ILE A 366 -29.40 10.73 -8.58
N GLU A 367 -30.39 9.98 -8.08
CA GLU A 367 -31.55 10.58 -7.43
C GLU A 367 -31.18 11.38 -6.18
N ASP A 368 -30.29 10.85 -5.35
CA ASP A 368 -29.83 11.51 -4.14
C ASP A 368 -29.01 12.77 -4.43
N ARG A 369 -28.22 12.78 -5.51
CA ARG A 369 -27.57 14.00 -6.01
C ARG A 369 -28.58 15.05 -6.43
N ARG A 370 -29.63 14.70 -7.19
CA ARG A 370 -30.70 15.65 -7.55
C ARG A 370 -31.39 16.25 -6.33
N LYS A 371 -31.67 15.44 -5.29
CA LYS A 371 -32.24 15.92 -4.02
C LYS A 371 -31.27 16.88 -3.32
N SER A 372 -29.98 16.54 -3.31
CA SER A 372 -28.92 17.35 -2.69
C SER A 372 -28.79 18.73 -3.36
N TYR A 373 -28.80 18.79 -4.70
CA TYR A 373 -28.74 20.06 -5.42
C TYR A 373 -29.95 20.94 -5.12
N LYS A 374 -31.17 20.40 -5.16
CA LYS A 374 -32.40 21.14 -4.81
C LYS A 374 -32.35 21.69 -3.39
N SER A 375 -31.92 20.87 -2.43
CA SER A 375 -31.75 21.27 -1.03
C SER A 375 -30.75 22.42 -0.90
N LYS A 376 -29.62 22.33 -1.61
CA LYS A 376 -28.59 23.38 -1.62
C LYS A 376 -29.10 24.69 -2.18
N LYS A 377 -29.79 24.68 -3.32
CA LYS A 377 -30.42 25.87 -3.90
C LYS A 377 -31.41 26.53 -2.95
N LYS A 378 -32.20 25.75 -2.22
CA LYS A 378 -33.12 26.27 -1.20
C LYS A 378 -32.35 27.00 -0.08
N LYS A 379 -31.30 26.38 0.47
CA LYS A 379 -30.44 26.98 1.50
C LYS A 379 -29.74 28.26 1.02
N MET A 380 -29.35 28.33 -0.26
CA MET A 380 -28.74 29.53 -0.84
C MET A 380 -29.74 30.68 -0.93
N LYS A 381 -30.99 30.42 -1.32
CA LYS A 381 -32.07 31.42 -1.35
C LYS A 381 -32.46 31.93 0.04
N GLU A 382 -32.39 31.09 1.06
CA GLU A 382 -32.71 31.48 2.45
C GLU A 382 -31.64 32.36 3.11
N LYS A 383 -30.42 32.37 2.56
CA LYS A 383 -29.29 33.19 3.04
C LYS A 383 -29.15 34.54 2.33
N MET A 384 -29.88 34.73 1.22
CA MET A 384 -29.99 36.00 0.48
C MET A 384 -31.16 36.81 1.02
#